data_AF-A0A945FRA2-F1
#
_entry.id   AF-A0A945FRA2-F1
#
_cell.length_a   1.000
_cell.length_b   1.000
_cell.length_c   1.000
_cell.angle_alpha   90.00
_cell.angle_beta   90.00
_cell.angle_gamma   90.00
#
_symmetry.space_group_name_H-M   'P 1'
#
loop_
_entity.id
_entity.type
_entity.pdbx_description
1 polymer ?
#
loop_
_entity_poly.entity_id
_entity_poly.type
_entity_poly.pdbx_seq_one_letter_code
_entity_poly.pdbx_strand_id
1 'polypeptide(L)'
;MTEQQSDTPENELEELATSALDGRASTRDVQKLETLLIDSEKHRRTYLDRVGFEDSLERAIRAGSLGSSPIVEAAEDDQLADGHRTIRSGRRVSGRMLQAALFSTVLIALVCVVLSSRRSSDQKYLTPESGLLVTDVPVVGVAVVVSQADVLWDSPIVLSGAVLPRGKHHVQSGVMHLELFSGVQLVIEGETEFTIDSPMAVKLNKGTVRAYVPDAAHGFQVVTAAGEIIDYGTEFSVHVDGGITDFTVLEGEIGLLRAEEPELRFSQGESLRVRQAVVQPEKLEVPVRVASSFAVARAVQDKISSREEAWGVALQEWLRDDRLVACYRCSGDSQSRTLDNLVRGTSQASTAAVVGAAVCANRWGHAGQAYDYTRYGSRARVAMPDEMDNLSMVCWVRINSLSNLFNSLFLTDGHDEGKPHWQIQKDGRIFFSVKHPHRKGTSWRQTVFYSPDIWRDEMSGEWNMLAVTYDRRRGEVAHYLNGKQVSMEAIPEHATVPLVHIGSASIANWADPMYRTDEEFTCRNLNGAIDEFLIFDGALTANDVARLYAESSVGE
;
A
#
# COMPACT_ATOMS: atom_id res chain seq x y z
N MET A 1 30.91 25.15 49.99
CA MET A 1 29.48 24.82 50.11
C MET A 1 29.01 24.46 48.73
N THR A 2 28.97 23.15 48.46
CA THR A 2 28.47 22.53 47.23
C THR A 2 26.98 22.30 47.41
N GLU A 3 26.16 22.93 46.57
CA GLU A 3 24.73 22.60 46.49
C GLU A 3 24.57 21.30 45.69
N GLN A 4 24.03 20.27 46.34
CA GLN A 4 23.60 19.03 45.72
C GLN A 4 22.36 19.31 44.87
N GLN A 5 22.53 19.21 43.55
CA GLN A 5 21.42 19.23 42.59
C GLN A 5 20.64 17.92 42.76
N SER A 6 19.36 18.01 43.09
CA SER A 6 18.50 16.87 43.38
C SER A 6 18.24 16.02 42.13
N ASP A 7 18.52 14.72 42.22
CA ASP A 7 18.06 13.69 41.27
C ASP A 7 16.52 13.67 41.23
N THR A 8 15.93 14.32 40.24
CA THR A 8 14.52 14.16 39.87
C THR A 8 14.40 13.20 38.68
N PRO A 9 13.36 12.34 38.62
CA PRO A 9 13.16 11.39 37.50
C PRO A 9 13.10 12.05 36.12
N GLU A 10 12.68 13.33 36.08
CA GLU A 10 12.62 14.13 34.85
C GLU A 10 14.02 14.51 34.34
N ASN A 11 15.00 14.77 35.23
CA ASN A 11 16.39 15.01 34.85
C ASN A 11 17.09 13.71 34.39
N GLU A 12 16.77 12.58 35.02
CA GLU A 12 17.32 11.26 34.62
C GLU A 12 16.83 10.86 33.21
N LEU A 13 15.56 11.13 32.86
CA LEU A 13 15.05 10.90 31.51
C LEU A 13 15.81 11.72 30.47
N GLU A 14 16.02 13.02 30.72
CA GLU A 14 16.69 13.92 29.78
C GLU A 14 18.14 13.51 29.50
N GLU A 15 18.88 13.12 30.53
CA GLU A 15 20.27 12.66 30.39
C GLU A 15 20.35 11.33 29.63
N LEU A 16 19.49 10.36 29.97
CA LEU A 16 19.45 9.07 29.28
C LEU A 16 19.03 9.21 27.82
N ALA A 17 18.03 10.06 27.53
CA ALA A 17 17.56 10.34 26.18
C ALA A 17 18.65 10.98 25.33
N THR A 18 19.33 12.01 25.86
CA THR A 18 20.41 12.71 25.15
C THR A 18 21.60 11.77 24.89
N SER A 19 22.00 10.99 25.90
CA SER A 19 23.08 10.01 25.75
C SER A 19 22.75 8.93 24.70
N ALA A 20 21.49 8.49 24.61
CA ALA A 20 21.05 7.51 23.62
C ALA A 20 21.04 8.10 22.20
N LEU A 21 20.53 9.32 22.03
CA LEU A 21 20.48 10.01 20.73
C LEU A 21 21.88 10.32 20.18
N ASP A 22 22.81 10.67 21.06
CA ASP A 22 24.22 10.91 20.69
C ASP A 22 25.02 9.62 20.44
N GLY A 23 24.40 8.44 20.57
CA GLY A 23 25.08 7.13 20.42
C GLY A 23 26.09 6.82 21.52
N ARG A 24 25.98 7.46 22.69
CA ARG A 24 26.91 7.34 23.84
C ARG A 24 26.36 6.51 25.00
N ALA A 25 25.11 6.06 24.92
CA ALA A 25 24.46 5.28 25.97
C ALA A 25 25.04 3.86 26.09
N SER A 26 25.27 3.40 27.33
CA SER A 26 25.57 1.99 27.59
C SER A 26 24.31 1.13 27.51
N THR A 27 24.46 -0.19 27.38
CA THR A 27 23.33 -1.14 27.36
C THR A 27 22.44 -1.03 28.61
N ARG A 28 23.03 -0.69 29.76
CA ARG A 28 22.29 -0.46 31.02
C ARG A 28 21.48 0.84 30.98
N ASP A 29 21.97 1.87 30.32
CA ASP A 29 21.31 3.16 30.17
C ASP A 29 20.11 3.05 29.22
N VAL A 30 20.26 2.28 28.13
CA VAL A 30 19.16 1.98 27.21
C VAL A 30 18.03 1.22 27.91
N GLN A 31 18.35 0.19 28.71
CA GLN A 31 17.32 -0.57 29.44
C GLN A 31 16.59 0.28 30.50
N LYS A 32 17.31 1.20 31.17
CA LYS A 32 16.70 2.16 32.09
C LYS A 32 15.77 3.14 31.36
N LEU A 33 16.21 3.67 30.21
CA LEU A 33 15.42 4.54 29.37
C LEU A 33 14.15 3.82 28.89
N GLU A 34 14.26 2.58 28.40
CA GLU A 34 13.11 1.76 28.01
C GLU A 34 12.11 1.57 29.15
N THR A 35 12.59 1.30 30.37
CA THR A 35 11.71 1.13 31.54
C THR A 35 10.95 2.43 31.85
N LEU A 36 11.64 3.58 31.87
CA LEU A 36 11.01 4.89 32.08
C LEU A 36 9.98 5.23 30.99
N LEU A 37 10.26 4.83 29.75
CA LEU A 37 9.36 5.03 28.61
C LEU A 37 8.17 4.07 28.62
N ILE A 38 8.30 2.84 29.12
CA ILE A 38 7.18 1.90 29.23
C ILE A 38 6.19 2.37 30.30
N ASP A 39 6.69 2.85 31.43
CA ASP A 39 5.87 3.12 32.62
C ASP A 39 5.11 4.44 32.58
N SER A 40 5.38 5.34 31.62
CA SER A 40 4.77 6.66 31.61
C SER A 40 4.57 7.29 30.23
N GLU A 41 3.31 7.60 29.91
CA GLU A 41 2.95 8.35 28.68
C GLU A 41 3.58 9.74 28.65
N LYS A 42 3.71 10.40 29.81
CA LYS A 42 4.38 11.70 29.92
C LYS A 42 5.84 11.60 29.47
N HIS A 43 6.57 10.57 29.92
CA HIS A 43 7.97 10.36 29.55
C HIS A 43 8.12 10.03 28.05
N ARG A 44 7.18 9.27 27.47
CA ARG A 44 7.15 9.01 26.02
C ARG A 44 6.98 10.27 25.19
N ARG A 45 6.05 11.15 25.56
CA ARG A 45 5.85 12.43 24.87
C ARG A 45 7.10 13.32 24.95
N THR A 46 7.66 13.46 26.15
CA THR A 46 8.90 14.24 26.36
C THR A 46 10.08 13.70 25.54
N TYR A 47 10.23 12.38 25.46
CA TYR A 47 11.26 11.76 24.61
C TYR A 47 11.04 12.01 23.12
N LEU A 48 9.81 11.83 22.63
CA LEU A 48 9.47 12.06 21.22
C LEU A 48 9.65 13.51 20.78
N ASP A 49 9.28 14.48 21.63
CA ASP A 49 9.52 15.90 21.36
C ASP A 49 11.02 16.20 21.21
N ARG A 50 11.86 15.53 22.02
CA ARG A 50 13.32 15.65 21.97
C ARG A 50 13.91 15.05 20.69
N VAL A 51 13.49 13.84 20.31
CA VAL A 51 13.91 13.20 19.05
C VAL A 51 13.51 14.06 17.86
N GLY A 52 12.28 14.58 17.86
CA GLY A 52 11.79 15.46 16.81
C GLY A 52 12.58 16.77 16.70
N PHE A 53 13.02 17.33 17.83
CA PHE A 53 13.89 18.50 17.87
C PHE A 53 15.28 18.22 17.30
N GLU A 54 15.95 17.14 17.72
CA GLU A 54 17.27 16.77 17.20
C GLU A 54 17.26 16.42 15.72
N ASP A 55 16.27 15.65 15.25
CA ASP A 55 16.11 15.35 13.83
C ASP A 55 15.88 16.64 13.01
N SER A 56 15.12 17.59 13.55
CA SER A 56 14.93 18.90 12.91
C SER A 56 16.21 19.74 12.87
N LEU A 57 17.03 19.67 13.93
CA LEU A 57 18.32 20.35 14.02
C LEU A 57 19.34 19.73 13.05
N GLU A 58 19.42 18.40 12.99
CA GLU A 58 20.29 17.69 12.06
C GLU A 58 19.90 17.95 10.60
N ARG A 59 18.59 17.97 10.31
CA ARG A 59 18.08 18.37 8.99
C ARG A 59 18.44 19.81 8.64
N ALA A 60 18.36 20.74 9.60
CA ALA A 60 18.75 22.14 9.39
C ALA A 60 20.27 22.30 9.14
N ILE A 61 21.11 21.52 9.83
CA ILE A 61 22.56 21.48 9.63
C ILE A 61 22.91 20.87 8.26
N ARG A 62 22.30 19.73 7.91
CA ARG A 62 22.51 19.05 6.61
C ARG A 62 22.02 19.88 5.42
N ALA A 63 20.97 20.67 5.60
CA ALA A 63 20.47 21.60 4.59
C ALA A 63 21.34 22.86 4.42
N GLY A 64 22.43 23.02 5.18
CA GLY A 64 23.31 24.19 5.10
C GLY A 64 22.63 25.50 5.53
N SER A 65 21.50 25.43 6.25
CA SER A 65 20.65 26.59 6.56
C SER A 65 21.12 27.40 7.77
N LEU A 66 22.29 27.11 8.34
CA LEU A 66 22.93 27.96 9.36
C LEU A 66 23.80 29.04 8.69
N GLY A 67 23.18 29.78 7.77
CA GLY A 67 23.73 30.97 7.15
C GLY A 67 22.76 32.13 7.35
N SER A 68 23.14 33.05 8.24
CA SER A 68 22.50 34.35 8.54
C SER A 68 21.07 34.32 9.11
N SER A 69 20.99 34.47 10.44
CA SER A 69 19.80 34.94 11.14
C SER A 69 19.64 36.46 10.94
N PRO A 70 18.45 37.00 10.64
CA PRO A 70 18.15 38.38 10.99
C PRO A 70 17.86 38.44 12.50
N ILE A 71 18.57 39.32 13.18
CA ILE A 71 18.24 39.77 14.54
C ILE A 71 16.85 40.41 14.45
N VAL A 72 15.87 39.83 15.16
CA VAL A 72 14.59 40.50 15.41
C VAL A 72 14.73 41.26 16.72
N GLU A 73 14.72 42.59 16.62
CA GLU A 73 14.65 43.51 17.75
C GLU A 73 13.35 43.34 18.52
N ALA A 74 13.46 43.49 19.85
CA ALA A 74 12.34 43.51 20.77
C ALA A 74 11.42 44.71 20.46
N ALA A 75 10.14 44.45 20.18
CA ALA A 75 9.14 45.49 20.13
C ALA A 75 8.79 45.93 21.55
N GLU A 76 9.05 47.21 21.82
CA GLU A 76 8.76 47.91 23.06
C GLU A 76 7.25 48.05 23.34
N ASP A 77 7.01 48.12 24.63
CA ASP A 77 5.80 48.42 25.39
C ASP A 77 5.16 49.76 24.95
N ASP A 78 3.84 49.80 24.74
CA ASP A 78 3.10 51.03 25.01
C ASP A 78 1.69 50.73 25.54
N GLN A 79 1.34 51.49 26.59
CA GLN A 79 0.29 51.25 27.55
C GLN A 79 -1.01 52.01 27.19
N LEU A 80 -2.18 51.50 27.60
CA LEU A 80 -2.99 52.09 28.71
C LEU A 80 -4.45 51.60 28.72
N ALA A 81 -4.79 51.04 29.89
CA ALA A 81 -5.95 51.36 30.72
C ALA A 81 -7.38 50.92 30.34
N ASP A 82 -7.78 49.85 31.04
CA ASP A 82 -8.80 49.84 32.11
C ASP A 82 -10.30 49.68 31.75
N GLY A 83 -10.93 48.78 32.50
CA GLY A 83 -12.31 48.35 32.30
C GLY A 83 -12.71 47.14 33.14
N HIS A 84 -12.42 47.16 34.44
CA HIS A 84 -12.95 46.20 35.42
C HIS A 84 -14.48 46.02 35.33
N ARG A 85 -14.94 44.77 35.20
CA ARG A 85 -16.19 44.31 35.85
C ARG A 85 -16.08 42.86 36.30
N THR A 86 -16.00 42.71 37.62
CA THR A 86 -16.11 41.47 38.37
C THR A 86 -17.58 41.03 38.47
N ILE A 87 -17.87 39.76 38.19
CA ILE A 87 -19.07 39.08 38.70
C ILE A 87 -18.63 37.82 39.44
N ARG A 88 -18.64 37.92 40.77
CA ARG A 88 -18.68 36.76 41.67
C ARG A 88 -20.10 36.22 41.69
N SER A 89 -20.27 34.91 41.52
CA SER A 89 -21.38 34.20 42.17
C SER A 89 -20.90 32.83 42.62
N GLY A 90 -20.84 32.64 43.94
CA GLY A 90 -20.58 31.35 44.56
C GLY A 90 -21.87 30.53 44.66
N ARG A 91 -21.73 29.20 44.67
CA ARG A 91 -22.79 28.30 45.14
C ARG A 91 -22.20 27.20 46.01
N ARG A 92 -22.76 27.11 47.21
CA ARG A 92 -22.49 26.15 48.28
C ARG A 92 -23.06 24.79 47.89
N VAL A 93 -22.33 23.73 48.20
CA VAL A 93 -22.81 22.34 48.16
C VAL A 93 -23.44 22.01 49.51
N SER A 94 -24.72 21.62 49.51
CA SER A 94 -25.39 21.06 50.69
C SER A 94 -25.39 19.53 50.60
N GLY A 95 -24.86 18.87 51.63
CA GLY A 95 -24.90 17.44 51.77
C GLY A 95 -26.32 16.92 52.04
N ARG A 96 -26.71 15.90 51.28
CA ARG A 96 -27.65 14.84 51.63
C ARG A 96 -27.79 13.89 50.45
N MET A 97 -27.13 12.72 50.52
CA MET A 97 -27.64 11.40 50.11
C MET A 97 -26.47 10.41 50.05
N LEU A 98 -26.11 9.90 51.22
CA LEU A 98 -25.18 8.78 51.39
C LEU A 98 -25.97 7.60 51.99
N GLN A 99 -26.93 7.02 51.25
CA GLN A 99 -27.63 5.78 51.67
C GLN A 99 -28.10 4.87 50.51
N ALA A 100 -27.54 4.97 49.29
CA ALA A 100 -27.95 4.10 48.16
C ALA A 100 -26.79 3.33 47.48
N ALA A 101 -25.67 3.12 48.18
CA ALA A 101 -24.48 2.45 47.61
C ALA A 101 -24.29 0.98 48.02
N LEU A 102 -25.24 0.38 48.76
CA LEU A 102 -25.13 -1.00 49.25
C LEU A 102 -26.05 -2.02 48.53
N PHE A 103 -26.95 -1.57 47.66
CA PHE A 103 -27.82 -2.47 46.87
C PHE A 103 -27.41 -2.61 45.39
N SER A 104 -26.44 -1.83 44.89
CA SER A 104 -26.00 -1.87 43.50
C SER A 104 -24.91 -2.90 43.21
N THR A 105 -24.09 -3.27 44.19
CA THR A 105 -22.98 -4.23 43.99
C THR A 105 -23.44 -5.68 43.92
N VAL A 106 -24.49 -6.04 44.66
CA VAL A 106 -25.08 -7.41 44.64
C VAL A 106 -25.87 -7.66 43.35
N LEU A 107 -26.53 -6.63 42.80
CA LEU A 107 -27.29 -6.76 41.55
C LEU A 107 -26.37 -6.89 40.32
N ILE A 108 -25.23 -6.18 40.31
CA ILE A 108 -24.26 -6.26 39.21
C ILE A 108 -23.53 -7.62 39.21
N ALA A 109 -23.19 -8.16 40.38
CA ALA A 109 -22.58 -9.49 40.48
C ALA A 109 -23.54 -10.61 40.01
N LEU A 110 -24.84 -10.50 40.32
CA LEU A 110 -25.86 -11.48 39.89
C LEU A 110 -26.09 -11.43 38.36
N VAL A 111 -26.06 -10.24 37.76
CA VAL A 111 -26.20 -10.06 36.30
C VAL A 111 -24.98 -10.63 35.55
N CYS A 112 -23.76 -10.47 36.07
CA CYS A 112 -22.57 -11.05 35.46
C CYS A 112 -22.54 -12.60 35.50
N VAL A 113 -23.11 -13.23 36.55
CA VAL A 113 -23.22 -14.70 36.65
C VAL A 113 -24.31 -15.26 35.73
N VAL A 114 -25.42 -14.53 35.54
CA VAL A 114 -26.49 -14.94 34.61
C VAL A 114 -26.10 -14.73 33.13
N LEU A 115 -25.27 -13.73 32.82
CA LEU A 115 -24.79 -13.50 31.45
C LEU A 115 -23.61 -14.42 31.05
N SER A 116 -22.81 -14.88 32.02
CA SER A 116 -21.74 -15.87 31.77
C SER A 116 -22.27 -17.31 31.68
N SER A 117 -23.42 -17.62 32.28
CA SER A 117 -24.08 -18.94 32.20
C SER A 117 -25.03 -19.12 31.00
N ARG A 118 -25.27 -18.08 30.19
CA ARG A 118 -26.09 -18.16 28.96
C ARG A 118 -25.30 -18.33 27.66
N ARG A 119 -24.00 -18.60 27.73
CA ARG A 119 -23.19 -18.92 26.54
C ARG A 119 -23.18 -20.42 26.28
N SER A 120 -24.30 -20.93 25.77
CA SER A 120 -24.38 -22.21 25.04
C SER A 120 -25.79 -22.39 24.49
N SER A 121 -25.96 -22.23 23.17
CA SER A 121 -26.91 -23.00 22.34
C SER A 121 -26.70 -22.63 20.87
N ASP A 122 -26.17 -23.60 20.13
CA ASP A 122 -26.25 -23.85 18.68
C ASP A 122 -26.89 -22.77 17.78
N GLN A 123 -26.05 -22.17 16.93
CA GLN A 123 -26.45 -21.89 15.55
C GLN A 123 -25.47 -22.60 14.61
N LYS A 124 -25.94 -23.74 14.09
CA LYS A 124 -25.35 -24.45 12.96
C LYS A 124 -25.30 -23.51 11.76
N TYR A 125 -24.09 -23.20 11.30
CA TYR A 125 -23.85 -22.66 9.97
C TYR A 125 -24.15 -23.75 8.95
N LEU A 126 -25.20 -23.54 8.15
CA LEU A 126 -25.41 -24.25 6.90
C LEU A 126 -24.57 -23.53 5.84
N THR A 127 -23.41 -24.09 5.52
CA THR A 127 -22.64 -23.78 4.32
C THR A 127 -23.35 -24.37 3.10
N PRO A 128 -23.63 -23.59 2.04
CA PRO A 128 -23.72 -24.16 0.70
C PRO A 128 -22.31 -24.51 0.24
N GLU A 129 -22.07 -25.80 0.01
CA GLU A 129 -20.88 -26.32 -0.66
C GLU A 129 -20.80 -25.80 -2.09
N SER A 130 -19.64 -25.21 -2.42
CA SER A 130 -18.95 -25.14 -3.73
C SER A 130 -18.02 -23.93 -3.64
N GLY A 131 -16.69 -24.00 -3.59
CA GLY A 131 -15.76 -25.05 -3.96
C GLY A 131 -14.58 -24.36 -4.64
N LEU A 132 -13.63 -23.84 -3.85
CA LEU A 132 -12.19 -23.80 -4.16
C LEU A 132 -11.46 -23.37 -2.87
N LEU A 133 -10.96 -24.36 -2.13
CA LEU A 133 -10.00 -24.13 -1.06
C LEU A 133 -8.66 -23.82 -1.72
N VAL A 134 -8.30 -22.55 -1.78
CA VAL A 134 -6.87 -22.19 -1.85
C VAL A 134 -6.34 -22.41 -0.45
N THR A 135 -5.58 -23.49 -0.28
CA THR A 135 -4.93 -23.80 0.99
C THR A 135 -3.93 -22.70 1.30
N ASP A 136 -4.10 -22.07 2.47
CA ASP A 136 -3.19 -21.12 3.09
C ASP A 136 -1.91 -21.88 3.54
N VAL A 137 -1.09 -22.26 2.56
CA VAL A 137 0.27 -22.74 2.78
C VAL A 137 1.13 -21.49 2.69
N PRO A 138 1.95 -21.15 3.72
CA PRO A 138 2.89 -20.06 3.58
C PRO A 138 3.76 -20.34 2.36
N VAL A 139 3.60 -19.51 1.32
CA VAL A 139 4.38 -19.62 0.09
C VAL A 139 5.81 -19.30 0.48
N VAL A 140 6.64 -20.34 0.65
CA VAL A 140 8.08 -20.18 0.83
C VAL A 140 8.64 -19.79 -0.54
N GLY A 141 8.53 -18.50 -0.83
CA GLY A 141 9.10 -17.88 -2.01
C GLY A 141 10.61 -18.01 -2.06
N VAL A 142 11.14 -18.07 -3.27
CA VAL A 142 12.60 -18.11 -3.52
C VAL A 142 13.04 -17.14 -4.61
N ALA A 143 12.09 -16.49 -5.28
CA ALA A 143 12.34 -15.54 -6.35
C ALA A 143 11.20 -14.51 -6.45
N VAL A 144 11.47 -13.35 -7.07
CA VAL A 144 10.49 -12.31 -7.40
C VAL A 144 10.51 -12.07 -8.91
N VAL A 145 9.34 -12.01 -9.54
CA VAL A 145 9.23 -11.52 -10.92
C VAL A 145 9.37 -9.99 -10.89
N VAL A 146 10.52 -9.47 -11.30
CA VAL A 146 10.81 -8.03 -11.25
C VAL A 146 10.05 -7.29 -12.33
N SER A 147 10.08 -7.81 -13.56
CA SER A 147 9.36 -7.24 -14.69
C SER A 147 9.16 -8.28 -15.79
N GLN A 148 8.12 -8.11 -16.61
CA GLN A 148 7.83 -9.01 -17.72
C GLN A 148 7.18 -8.27 -18.89
N ALA A 149 7.51 -8.68 -20.11
CA ALA A 149 6.90 -8.17 -21.34
C ALA A 149 6.40 -9.33 -22.20
N ASP A 150 5.10 -9.28 -22.51
CA ASP A 150 4.39 -10.23 -23.39
C ASP A 150 4.59 -11.70 -22.99
N VAL A 151 4.67 -11.93 -21.68
CA VAL A 151 4.86 -13.25 -21.10
C VAL A 151 3.54 -14.01 -21.03
N LEU A 152 3.54 -15.23 -21.58
CA LEU A 152 2.41 -16.14 -21.53
C LEU A 152 2.79 -17.34 -20.65
N TRP A 153 2.19 -17.41 -19.46
CA TRP A 153 2.37 -18.51 -18.51
C TRP A 153 1.44 -19.68 -18.83
N ASP A 154 1.89 -20.90 -18.55
CA ASP A 154 1.09 -22.13 -18.76
C ASP A 154 -0.03 -22.32 -17.70
N SER A 155 -0.08 -21.46 -16.68
CA SER A 155 -0.97 -21.41 -15.50
C SER A 155 -0.28 -21.84 -14.18
N PRO A 156 -0.51 -21.14 -13.04
CA PRO A 156 -1.27 -19.89 -12.90
C PRO A 156 -0.56 -18.69 -13.56
N ILE A 157 -1.33 -17.64 -13.92
CA ILE A 157 -0.76 -16.37 -14.39
C ILE A 157 0.01 -15.73 -13.23
N VAL A 158 1.23 -15.29 -13.50
CA VAL A 158 2.10 -14.60 -12.54
C VAL A 158 2.26 -13.15 -12.99
N LEU A 159 2.05 -12.21 -12.06
CA LEU A 159 2.20 -10.77 -12.30
C LEU A 159 3.61 -10.31 -11.93
N SER A 160 4.04 -9.17 -12.46
CA SER A 160 5.21 -8.46 -11.91
C SER A 160 4.99 -8.17 -10.41
N GLY A 161 6.06 -8.23 -9.62
CA GLY A 161 6.03 -8.14 -8.15
C GLY A 161 5.71 -9.45 -7.43
N ALA A 162 5.15 -10.45 -8.13
CA ALA A 162 4.78 -11.71 -7.52
C ALA A 162 6.02 -12.55 -7.12
N VAL A 163 5.87 -13.27 -6.01
CA VAL A 163 6.88 -14.18 -5.48
C VAL A 163 6.68 -15.57 -6.08
N LEU A 164 7.73 -16.14 -6.68
CA LEU A 164 7.70 -17.50 -7.20
C LEU A 164 8.17 -18.51 -6.14
N PRO A 165 7.41 -19.60 -5.94
CA PRO A 165 7.86 -20.72 -5.13
C PRO A 165 8.91 -21.56 -5.86
N ARG A 166 9.55 -22.46 -5.10
CA ARG A 166 10.33 -23.56 -5.67
C ARG A 166 9.45 -24.45 -6.55
N GLY A 167 10.09 -25.12 -7.50
CA GLY A 167 9.43 -26.08 -8.38
C GLY A 167 9.46 -25.66 -9.84
N LYS A 168 8.63 -26.34 -10.64
CA LYS A 168 8.61 -26.23 -12.10
C LYS A 168 7.80 -25.03 -12.54
N HIS A 169 8.33 -24.33 -13.53
CA HIS A 169 7.76 -23.16 -14.15
C HIS A 169 7.86 -23.29 -15.67
N HIS A 170 6.81 -22.87 -16.37
CA HIS A 170 6.75 -22.93 -17.82
C HIS A 170 6.19 -21.61 -18.37
N VAL A 171 6.98 -20.99 -19.23
CA VAL A 171 6.64 -19.80 -19.99
C VAL A 171 6.59 -20.20 -21.47
N GLN A 172 5.48 -19.90 -22.14
CA GLN A 172 5.28 -20.24 -23.56
C GLN A 172 5.91 -19.20 -24.50
N SER A 173 5.96 -17.93 -24.09
CA SER A 173 6.53 -16.82 -24.86
C SER A 173 6.83 -15.62 -23.97
N GLY A 174 7.52 -14.62 -24.52
CA GLY A 174 7.78 -13.33 -23.88
C GLY A 174 9.19 -13.21 -23.32
N VAL A 175 9.41 -12.16 -22.54
CA VAL A 175 10.68 -11.96 -21.83
C VAL A 175 10.40 -11.52 -20.40
N MET A 176 11.10 -12.13 -19.44
CA MET A 176 10.92 -11.91 -18.01
C MET A 176 12.26 -11.66 -17.33
N HIS A 177 12.28 -10.69 -16.42
CA HIS A 177 13.34 -10.49 -15.46
C HIS A 177 12.91 -11.04 -14.09
N LEU A 178 13.63 -12.03 -13.61
CA LEU A 178 13.42 -12.72 -12.34
C LEU A 178 14.60 -12.46 -11.41
N GLU A 179 14.35 -12.20 -10.13
CA GLU A 179 15.39 -12.07 -9.12
C GLU A 179 15.25 -13.16 -8.07
N LEU A 180 16.25 -14.02 -7.92
CA LEU A 180 16.31 -15.02 -6.85
C LEU A 180 16.64 -14.34 -5.52
N PHE A 181 16.21 -14.92 -4.40
CA PHE A 181 16.49 -14.36 -3.06
C PHE A 181 17.99 -14.35 -2.68
N SER A 182 18.85 -14.97 -3.48
CA SER A 182 20.30 -14.83 -3.41
C SER A 182 20.84 -13.52 -3.99
N GLY A 183 20.01 -12.78 -4.74
CA GLY A 183 20.39 -11.60 -5.53
C GLY A 183 20.73 -11.92 -6.99
N VAL A 184 20.69 -13.19 -7.41
CA VAL A 184 20.91 -13.57 -8.81
C VAL A 184 19.77 -13.06 -9.67
N GLN A 185 20.11 -12.34 -10.74
CA GLN A 185 19.16 -11.85 -11.72
C GLN A 185 19.16 -12.78 -12.94
N LEU A 186 17.98 -13.26 -13.31
CA LEU A 186 17.76 -14.13 -14.46
C LEU A 186 16.86 -13.41 -15.47
N VAL A 187 17.31 -13.33 -16.72
CA VAL A 187 16.46 -12.96 -17.85
C VAL A 187 16.08 -14.21 -18.60
N ILE A 188 14.78 -14.49 -18.69
CA ILE A 188 14.21 -15.65 -19.38
C ILE A 188 13.54 -15.16 -20.66
N GLU A 189 13.84 -15.80 -21.80
CA GLU A 189 13.37 -15.36 -23.11
C GLU A 189 12.74 -16.51 -23.91
N GLY A 190 11.54 -16.27 -24.45
CA GLY A 190 10.80 -17.21 -25.28
C GLY A 190 10.20 -18.39 -24.50
N GLU A 191 9.95 -19.48 -25.21
CA GLU A 191 9.45 -20.72 -24.61
C GLU A 191 10.53 -21.34 -23.71
N THR A 192 10.30 -21.35 -22.40
CA THR A 192 11.27 -21.82 -21.41
C THR A 192 10.62 -22.71 -20.35
N GLU A 193 11.20 -23.89 -20.16
CA GLU A 193 10.90 -24.82 -19.07
C GLU A 193 12.06 -24.81 -18.07
N PHE A 194 11.80 -24.38 -16.85
CA PHE A 194 12.81 -24.30 -15.79
C PHE A 194 12.26 -24.73 -14.43
N THR A 195 13.15 -25.15 -13.54
CA THR A 195 12.81 -25.49 -12.15
C THR A 195 13.68 -24.68 -11.21
N ILE A 196 13.07 -23.96 -10.27
CA ILE A 196 13.81 -23.28 -9.20
C ILE A 196 13.98 -24.29 -8.06
N ASP A 197 15.17 -24.84 -7.92
CA ASP A 197 15.49 -25.81 -6.86
C ASP A 197 15.81 -25.08 -5.55
N SER A 198 16.56 -23.99 -5.63
CA SER A 198 16.90 -23.13 -4.50
C SER A 198 17.25 -21.70 -4.98
N PRO A 199 17.43 -20.72 -4.07
CA PRO A 199 17.97 -19.42 -4.45
C PRO A 199 19.34 -19.48 -5.14
N MET A 200 20.08 -20.60 -5.03
CA MET A 200 21.42 -20.78 -5.60
C MET A 200 21.46 -21.76 -6.78
N ALA A 201 20.33 -22.33 -7.20
CA ALA A 201 20.32 -23.34 -8.26
C ALA A 201 19.01 -23.32 -9.05
N VAL A 202 19.14 -23.25 -10.38
CA VAL A 202 18.05 -23.38 -11.33
C VAL A 202 18.36 -24.49 -12.31
N LYS A 203 17.39 -25.38 -12.52
CA LYS A 203 17.46 -26.39 -13.56
C LYS A 203 16.79 -25.86 -14.82
N LEU A 204 17.52 -25.86 -15.94
CA LEU A 204 17.02 -25.44 -17.25
C LEU A 204 16.81 -26.67 -18.14
N ASN A 205 15.55 -26.92 -18.48
CA ASN A 205 15.15 -28.08 -19.30
C ASN A 205 15.05 -27.72 -20.78
N LYS A 206 14.56 -26.52 -21.08
CA LYS A 206 14.39 -25.98 -22.43
C LYS A 206 14.36 -24.46 -22.34
N GLY A 207 14.85 -23.79 -23.38
CA GLY A 207 14.73 -22.35 -23.54
C GLY A 207 16.03 -21.61 -23.28
N THR A 208 15.92 -20.30 -23.05
CA THR A 208 17.06 -19.39 -23.05
C THR A 208 17.05 -18.53 -21.80
N VAL A 209 18.18 -18.52 -21.10
CA VAL A 209 18.36 -17.76 -19.86
C VAL A 209 19.68 -16.99 -19.89
N ARG A 210 19.66 -15.75 -19.41
CA ARG A 210 20.86 -14.99 -19.05
C ARG A 210 20.89 -14.78 -17.55
N ALA A 211 22.02 -15.07 -16.93
CA ALA A 211 22.24 -14.90 -15.50
C ALA A 211 23.25 -13.78 -15.27
N TYR A 212 22.92 -12.87 -14.35
CA TYR A 212 23.83 -11.92 -13.74
C TYR A 212 23.96 -12.29 -12.27
N VAL A 213 25.18 -12.68 -11.86
CA VAL A 213 25.44 -13.18 -10.52
C VAL A 213 26.29 -12.18 -9.75
N PRO A 214 25.76 -11.56 -8.68
CA PRO A 214 26.54 -10.65 -7.85
C PRO A 214 27.53 -11.39 -6.94
N ASP A 215 28.52 -10.66 -6.40
CA ASP A 215 29.55 -11.19 -5.50
C ASP A 215 29.00 -12.03 -4.32
N ALA A 216 27.84 -11.63 -3.79
CA ALA A 216 27.18 -12.31 -2.67
C ALA A 216 26.62 -13.70 -3.03
N ALA A 217 26.49 -14.00 -4.32
CA ALA A 217 25.88 -15.22 -4.86
C ALA A 217 26.83 -16.02 -5.76
N HIS A 218 28.15 -15.87 -5.59
CA HIS A 218 29.13 -16.75 -6.23
C HIS A 218 28.83 -18.22 -5.93
N GLY A 219 29.02 -19.07 -6.95
CA GLY A 219 28.67 -20.48 -6.89
C GLY A 219 27.22 -20.77 -7.28
N PHE A 220 26.49 -19.79 -7.84
CA PHE A 220 25.19 -20.01 -8.45
C PHE A 220 25.28 -21.07 -9.57
N GLN A 221 24.26 -21.93 -9.67
CA GLN A 221 24.28 -23.07 -10.58
C GLN A 221 23.13 -23.05 -11.59
N VAL A 222 23.47 -23.28 -12.86
CA VAL A 222 22.49 -23.64 -13.90
C VAL A 222 22.69 -25.12 -14.25
N VAL A 223 21.73 -25.93 -13.83
CA VAL A 223 21.74 -27.39 -14.03
C VAL A 223 21.05 -27.72 -15.34
N THR A 224 21.75 -28.39 -16.24
CA THR A 224 21.19 -28.87 -17.53
C THR A 224 21.36 -30.38 -17.66
N ALA A 225 20.73 -30.99 -18.66
CA ALA A 225 20.96 -32.40 -18.95
C ALA A 225 22.40 -32.71 -19.38
N ALA A 226 23.14 -31.71 -19.89
CA ALA A 226 24.51 -31.87 -20.37
C ALA A 226 25.59 -31.62 -19.30
N GLY A 227 25.21 -31.08 -18.13
CA GLY A 227 26.13 -30.74 -17.05
C GLY A 227 25.64 -29.58 -16.18
N GLU A 228 26.41 -29.30 -15.14
CA GLU A 228 26.19 -28.20 -14.18
C GLU A 228 27.13 -27.05 -14.51
N ILE A 229 26.56 -25.87 -14.79
CA ILE A 229 27.33 -24.64 -14.98
C ILE A 229 27.38 -23.91 -13.64
N ILE A 230 28.59 -23.62 -13.16
CA ILE A 230 28.86 -22.99 -11.86
C ILE A 230 29.44 -21.60 -12.10
N ASP A 231 28.84 -20.60 -11.47
CA ASP A 231 29.30 -19.21 -11.49
C ASP A 231 30.44 -18.93 -10.50
N TYR A 232 31.35 -18.03 -10.87
CA TYR A 232 32.39 -17.47 -9.98
C TYR A 232 32.44 -15.92 -9.96
N GLY A 233 31.32 -15.25 -10.28
CA GLY A 233 31.23 -13.79 -10.37
C GLY A 233 31.12 -13.28 -11.79
N THR A 234 30.00 -13.65 -12.44
CA THR A 234 29.93 -13.67 -13.89
C THR A 234 28.55 -13.24 -14.39
N GLU A 235 28.56 -12.68 -15.60
CA GLU A 235 27.39 -12.61 -16.45
C GLU A 235 27.52 -13.64 -17.58
N PHE A 236 26.53 -14.53 -17.73
CA PHE A 236 26.56 -15.56 -18.76
C PHE A 236 25.17 -15.88 -19.31
N SER A 237 25.12 -16.45 -20.51
CA SER A 237 23.89 -16.88 -21.17
C SER A 237 23.93 -18.37 -21.46
N VAL A 238 22.78 -19.04 -21.33
CA VAL A 238 22.59 -20.47 -21.55
C VAL A 238 21.35 -20.68 -22.40
N HIS A 239 21.48 -21.50 -23.43
CA HIS A 239 20.37 -21.98 -24.26
C HIS A 239 20.35 -23.50 -24.22
N VAL A 240 19.19 -24.08 -23.94
CA VAL A 240 19.00 -25.53 -23.89
C VAL A 240 17.93 -25.95 -24.88
N ASP A 241 18.29 -26.90 -25.74
CA ASP A 241 17.36 -27.58 -26.66
C ASP A 241 17.76 -29.05 -26.83
N GLY A 242 16.83 -29.98 -26.57
CA GLY A 242 17.01 -31.40 -26.86
C GLY A 242 18.28 -32.05 -26.27
N GLY A 243 18.73 -31.63 -25.08
CA GLY A 243 19.95 -32.15 -24.43
C GLY A 243 21.26 -31.54 -24.94
N ILE A 244 21.17 -30.50 -25.77
CA ILE A 244 22.26 -29.61 -26.16
C ILE A 244 22.20 -28.40 -25.23
N THR A 245 23.35 -28.03 -24.66
CA THR A 245 23.52 -26.83 -23.85
C THR A 245 24.54 -25.93 -24.53
N ASP A 246 24.08 -24.81 -25.04
CA ASP A 246 24.91 -23.74 -25.56
C ASP A 246 25.08 -22.69 -24.49
N PHE A 247 26.30 -22.21 -24.25
CA PHE A 247 26.52 -21.10 -23.33
C PHE A 247 27.52 -20.09 -23.86
N THR A 248 27.43 -18.87 -23.34
CA THR A 248 28.34 -17.75 -23.62
C THR A 248 28.68 -17.04 -22.32
N VAL A 249 29.97 -16.86 -22.05
CA VAL A 249 30.47 -16.06 -20.92
C VAL A 249 30.59 -14.61 -21.37
N LEU A 250 29.78 -13.71 -20.81
CA LEU A 250 29.72 -12.29 -21.18
C LEU A 250 30.75 -11.47 -20.40
N GLU A 251 30.90 -11.77 -19.11
CA GLU A 251 31.86 -11.15 -18.18
C GLU A 251 32.17 -12.14 -17.06
N GLY A 252 33.42 -12.27 -16.62
CA GLY A 252 33.78 -13.19 -15.52
C GLY A 252 34.24 -14.58 -15.99
N GLU A 253 34.00 -15.59 -15.16
CA GLU A 253 34.41 -16.99 -15.36
C GLU A 253 33.36 -17.99 -14.86
N ILE A 254 33.08 -19.01 -15.66
CA ILE A 254 32.24 -20.15 -15.26
C ILE A 254 33.03 -21.46 -15.22
N GLY A 255 32.56 -22.37 -14.39
CA GLY A 255 32.93 -23.79 -14.39
C GLY A 255 31.86 -24.65 -15.05
N LEU A 256 32.25 -25.70 -15.75
CA LEU A 256 31.38 -26.77 -16.21
C LEU A 256 31.76 -28.07 -15.49
N LEU A 257 30.85 -28.57 -14.67
CA LEU A 257 30.97 -29.86 -14.01
C LEU A 257 30.11 -30.91 -14.72
N ARG A 258 30.70 -32.07 -15.00
CA ARG A 258 30.01 -33.23 -15.58
C ARG A 258 30.38 -34.48 -14.81
N ALA A 259 29.49 -35.47 -14.82
CA ALA A 259 29.72 -36.73 -14.12
C ALA A 259 31.04 -37.37 -14.58
N GLU A 260 31.88 -37.72 -13.61
CA GLU A 260 33.16 -38.44 -13.82
C GLU A 260 34.25 -37.67 -14.61
N GLU A 261 34.06 -36.36 -14.84
CA GLU A 261 35.04 -35.50 -15.52
C GLU A 261 35.55 -34.39 -14.59
N PRO A 262 36.80 -33.92 -14.75
CA PRO A 262 37.27 -32.73 -14.05
C PRO A 262 36.49 -31.50 -14.52
N GLU A 263 36.39 -30.52 -13.61
CA GLU A 263 35.78 -29.23 -13.92
C GLU A 263 36.56 -28.51 -15.02
N LEU A 264 35.85 -27.97 -16.01
CA LEU A 264 36.41 -27.13 -17.08
C LEU A 264 36.05 -25.67 -16.82
N ARG A 265 37.04 -24.77 -16.90
CA ARG A 265 36.84 -23.32 -16.73
C ARG A 265 36.78 -22.61 -18.06
N PHE A 266 35.89 -21.62 -18.14
CA PHE A 266 35.71 -20.77 -19.30
C PHE A 266 35.64 -19.31 -18.90
N SER A 267 36.37 -18.47 -19.60
CA SER A 267 36.50 -17.04 -19.33
C SER A 267 35.66 -16.20 -20.31
N GLN A 268 35.58 -14.91 -20.01
CA GLN A 268 34.92 -13.91 -20.82
C GLN A 268 35.16 -14.05 -22.34
N GLY A 269 34.08 -13.99 -23.11
CA GLY A 269 34.08 -14.05 -24.57
C GLY A 269 34.04 -15.47 -25.14
N GLU A 270 34.20 -16.50 -24.32
CA GLU A 270 34.07 -17.88 -24.76
C GLU A 270 32.60 -18.26 -24.97
N SER A 271 32.34 -19.01 -26.04
CA SER A 271 31.01 -19.52 -26.40
C SER A 271 31.14 -20.96 -26.84
N LEU A 272 30.40 -21.86 -26.19
CA LEU A 272 30.59 -23.29 -26.32
C LEU A 272 29.27 -24.04 -26.34
N ARG A 273 29.27 -25.15 -27.08
CA ARG A 273 28.20 -26.14 -27.16
C ARG A 273 28.64 -27.40 -26.44
N VAL A 274 27.80 -27.85 -25.52
CA VAL A 274 27.97 -29.10 -24.78
C VAL A 274 26.83 -30.03 -25.13
N ARG A 275 27.16 -31.30 -25.38
CA ARG A 275 26.18 -32.36 -25.63
C ARG A 275 26.34 -33.42 -24.56
N GLN A 276 25.24 -33.96 -24.06
CA GLN A 276 25.25 -34.99 -23.02
C GLN A 276 26.14 -36.20 -23.36
N ALA A 277 26.22 -36.58 -24.65
CA ALA A 277 26.98 -37.75 -25.11
C ALA A 277 28.42 -37.45 -25.57
N VAL A 278 28.85 -36.17 -25.56
CA VAL A 278 30.16 -35.77 -26.10
C VAL A 278 31.03 -35.17 -24.99
N VAL A 279 32.21 -35.75 -24.80
CA VAL A 279 33.13 -35.36 -23.73
C VAL A 279 33.79 -34.00 -23.99
N GLN A 280 34.05 -33.58 -25.23
CA GLN A 280 34.64 -32.25 -25.45
C GLN A 280 33.58 -31.22 -25.88
N PRO A 281 33.53 -30.05 -25.22
CA PRO A 281 32.75 -28.91 -25.69
C PRO A 281 33.22 -28.42 -27.07
N GLU A 282 32.29 -28.02 -27.92
CA GLU A 282 32.53 -27.48 -29.26
C GLU A 282 32.45 -25.95 -29.22
N LYS A 283 33.33 -25.23 -29.92
CA LYS A 283 33.24 -23.77 -30.01
C LYS A 283 32.01 -23.34 -30.83
N LEU A 284 31.22 -22.43 -30.29
CA LEU A 284 30.11 -21.79 -31.01
C LEU A 284 30.64 -20.61 -31.83
N GLU A 285 30.29 -20.56 -33.12
CA GLU A 285 30.58 -19.40 -33.98
C GLU A 285 29.69 -18.20 -33.67
N VAL A 286 28.42 -18.48 -33.29
CA VAL A 286 27.43 -17.47 -32.93
C VAL A 286 27.18 -17.59 -31.42
N PRO A 287 27.52 -16.56 -30.62
CA PRO A 287 27.24 -16.55 -29.20
C PRO A 287 25.74 -16.60 -28.90
N VAL A 288 25.37 -17.19 -27.76
CA VAL A 288 24.00 -17.14 -27.25
C VAL A 288 23.69 -15.69 -26.85
N ARG A 289 22.69 -15.09 -27.49
CA ARG A 289 22.26 -13.72 -27.21
C ARG A 289 20.90 -13.74 -26.55
N VAL A 290 20.83 -13.07 -25.41
CA VAL A 290 19.61 -12.90 -24.62
C VAL A 290 19.52 -11.43 -24.26
N ALA A 291 18.30 -10.89 -24.23
CA ALA A 291 18.04 -9.55 -23.73
C ALA A 291 18.72 -9.33 -22.36
N SER A 292 19.23 -8.11 -22.12
CA SER A 292 19.65 -7.72 -20.77
C SER A 292 18.43 -7.32 -19.94
N SER A 293 18.55 -7.32 -18.61
CA SER A 293 17.48 -6.84 -17.71
C SER A 293 17.07 -5.41 -18.06
N PHE A 294 18.01 -4.56 -18.48
CA PHE A 294 17.72 -3.20 -18.98
C PHE A 294 16.89 -3.19 -20.27
N ALA A 295 17.14 -4.11 -21.21
CA ALA A 295 16.34 -4.21 -22.43
C ALA A 295 14.91 -4.66 -22.11
N VAL A 296 14.73 -5.59 -21.16
CA VAL A 296 13.41 -5.99 -20.64
C VAL A 296 12.70 -4.79 -20.01
N ALA A 297 13.38 -4.07 -19.10
CA ALA A 297 12.82 -2.90 -18.45
C ALA A 297 12.40 -1.82 -19.46
N ARG A 298 13.19 -1.60 -20.52
CA ARG A 298 12.83 -0.68 -21.61
C ARG A 298 11.57 -1.14 -22.35
N ALA A 299 11.48 -2.42 -22.73
CA ALA A 299 10.29 -2.95 -23.41
C ALA A 299 9.02 -2.82 -22.56
N VAL A 300 9.13 -3.05 -21.25
CA VAL A 300 8.05 -2.80 -20.28
C VAL A 300 7.67 -1.32 -20.24
N GLN A 301 8.65 -0.43 -20.16
CA GLN A 301 8.40 1.01 -20.13
C GLN A 301 7.73 1.50 -21.42
N ASP A 302 8.16 1.02 -22.59
CA ASP A 302 7.55 1.38 -23.89
C ASP A 302 6.08 0.94 -23.93
N LYS A 303 5.75 -0.24 -23.39
CA LYS A 303 4.38 -0.74 -23.26
C LYS A 303 3.55 0.11 -22.31
N ILE A 304 4.09 0.46 -21.14
CA ILE A 304 3.45 1.36 -20.16
C ILE A 304 3.16 2.72 -20.79
N SER A 305 4.12 3.31 -21.50
CA SER A 305 3.95 4.59 -22.17
C SER A 305 2.87 4.54 -23.26
N SER A 306 2.83 3.48 -24.07
CA SER A 306 1.76 3.31 -25.07
C SER A 306 0.37 3.18 -24.43
N ARG A 307 0.27 2.48 -23.29
CA ARG A 307 -0.97 2.36 -22.52
C ARG A 307 -1.39 3.68 -21.88
N GLU A 308 -0.45 4.47 -21.38
CA GLU A 308 -0.72 5.81 -20.85
C GLU A 308 -1.24 6.76 -21.94
N GLU A 309 -0.63 6.75 -23.13
CA GLU A 309 -1.11 7.52 -24.27
C GLU A 309 -2.54 7.13 -24.66
N ALA A 310 -2.83 5.82 -24.72
CA ALA A 310 -4.17 5.31 -24.98
C ALA A 310 -5.17 5.74 -23.89
N TRP A 311 -4.77 5.70 -22.61
CA TRP A 311 -5.58 6.22 -21.51
C TRP A 311 -5.85 7.72 -21.67
N GLY A 312 -4.84 8.51 -22.06
CA GLY A 312 -4.99 9.94 -22.32
C GLY A 312 -6.09 10.25 -23.35
N VAL A 313 -6.20 9.42 -24.40
CA VAL A 313 -7.26 9.52 -25.42
C VAL A 313 -8.62 9.07 -24.86
N ALA A 314 -8.69 7.90 -24.24
CA ALA A 314 -9.93 7.35 -23.67
C ALA A 314 -10.51 8.26 -22.57
N LEU A 315 -9.66 8.86 -21.74
CA LEU A 315 -10.05 9.83 -20.72
C LEU A 315 -10.78 11.03 -21.33
N GLN A 316 -10.46 11.47 -22.56
CA GLN A 316 -11.22 12.53 -23.20
C GLN A 316 -12.67 12.14 -23.49
N GLU A 317 -12.97 10.86 -23.69
CA GLU A 317 -14.35 10.37 -23.85
C GLU A 317 -15.08 10.41 -22.51
N TRP A 318 -14.43 9.95 -21.44
CA TRP A 318 -14.98 10.03 -20.07
C TRP A 318 -15.21 11.46 -19.61
N LEU A 319 -14.33 12.40 -19.96
CA LEU A 319 -14.50 13.84 -19.68
C LEU A 319 -15.69 14.47 -20.39
N ARG A 320 -16.29 13.79 -21.38
CA ARG A 320 -17.52 14.21 -22.06
C ARG A 320 -18.77 13.49 -21.54
N ASP A 321 -18.63 12.56 -20.60
CA ASP A 321 -19.78 11.92 -19.95
C ASP A 321 -20.44 12.94 -19.01
N ASP A 322 -21.70 13.29 -19.27
CA ASP A 322 -22.45 14.27 -18.48
C ASP A 322 -22.63 13.84 -17.01
N ARG A 323 -22.47 12.54 -16.70
CA ARG A 323 -22.50 12.03 -15.34
C ARG A 323 -21.21 12.34 -14.58
N LEU A 324 -20.08 12.57 -15.26
CA LEU A 324 -18.79 12.78 -14.59
C LEU A 324 -18.74 14.17 -13.95
N VAL A 325 -18.73 14.21 -12.62
CA VAL A 325 -18.71 15.45 -11.83
C VAL A 325 -17.29 15.92 -11.57
N ALA A 326 -16.38 15.01 -11.24
CA ALA A 326 -14.99 15.34 -10.96
C ALA A 326 -14.04 14.26 -11.45
N CYS A 327 -12.87 14.69 -11.95
CA CYS A 327 -11.75 13.82 -12.29
C CYS A 327 -10.46 14.46 -11.78
N TYR A 328 -9.98 13.97 -10.64
CA TYR A 328 -8.81 14.50 -9.95
C TYR A 328 -7.52 13.80 -10.37
N ARG A 329 -6.53 14.59 -10.79
CA ARG A 329 -5.15 14.15 -11.07
C ARG A 329 -4.14 15.14 -10.51
N CYS A 330 -2.92 14.69 -10.24
CA CYS A 330 -1.83 15.60 -9.89
C CYS A 330 -1.58 16.59 -11.05
N SER A 331 -1.31 17.86 -10.73
CA SER A 331 -1.12 18.92 -11.73
C SER A 331 0.18 18.80 -12.54
N GLY A 332 1.03 17.81 -12.23
CA GLY A 332 2.36 17.63 -12.83
C GLY A 332 3.43 18.60 -12.29
N ASP A 333 3.04 19.64 -11.54
CA ASP A 333 3.98 20.49 -10.81
C ASP A 333 4.18 19.92 -9.40
N SER A 334 5.36 19.34 -9.15
CA SER A 334 5.71 18.74 -7.85
C SER A 334 5.71 19.74 -6.67
N GLN A 335 5.76 21.05 -6.94
CA GLN A 335 5.62 22.08 -5.91
C GLN A 335 4.17 22.47 -5.66
N SER A 336 3.27 22.16 -6.60
CA SER A 336 1.86 22.35 -6.39
C SER A 336 1.37 21.47 -5.26
N ARG A 337 0.43 22.00 -4.48
CA ARG A 337 -0.27 21.30 -3.40
C ARG A 337 -1.72 21.09 -3.81
N THR A 338 -1.95 20.65 -5.05
CA THR A 338 -3.29 20.50 -5.62
C THR A 338 -3.47 19.21 -6.43
N LEU A 339 -4.71 18.71 -6.47
CA LEU A 339 -5.17 17.82 -7.53
C LEU A 339 -6.07 18.63 -8.46
N ASP A 340 -5.73 18.70 -9.73
CA ASP A 340 -6.53 19.38 -10.74
C ASP A 340 -7.79 18.58 -11.03
N ASN A 341 -8.93 19.26 -11.04
CA ASN A 341 -10.17 18.70 -11.59
C ASN A 341 -10.18 18.91 -13.10
N LEU A 342 -10.13 17.84 -13.87
CA LEU A 342 -10.07 17.89 -15.33
C LEU A 342 -11.44 18.14 -15.99
N VAL A 343 -12.54 17.98 -15.25
CA VAL A 343 -13.89 18.25 -15.75
C VAL A 343 -14.06 19.75 -15.95
N ARG A 344 -14.37 20.18 -17.17
CA ARG A 344 -14.62 21.60 -17.53
C ARG A 344 -16.11 21.83 -17.75
N GLY A 345 -16.65 22.96 -17.28
CA GLY A 345 -18.05 23.33 -17.55
C GLY A 345 -18.86 23.59 -16.27
N THR A 346 -20.11 23.13 -16.24
CA THR A 346 -21.08 23.35 -15.14
C THR A 346 -20.81 22.53 -13.87
N SER A 347 -19.70 21.79 -13.80
CA SER A 347 -19.32 21.09 -12.58
C SER A 347 -19.03 22.12 -11.48
N GLN A 348 -19.73 21.98 -10.34
CA GLN A 348 -19.46 22.76 -9.14
C GLN A 348 -18.28 22.17 -8.33
N ALA A 349 -17.65 21.09 -8.80
CA ALA A 349 -16.54 20.47 -8.09
C ALA A 349 -15.25 21.29 -8.22
N SER A 350 -14.64 21.60 -7.08
CA SER A 350 -13.40 22.37 -7.01
C SER A 350 -12.18 21.55 -7.45
N THR A 351 -11.07 22.21 -7.78
CA THR A 351 -9.72 21.65 -7.61
C THR A 351 -9.53 21.20 -6.15
N ALA A 352 -8.80 20.11 -5.91
CA ALA A 352 -8.54 19.62 -4.56
C ALA A 352 -7.31 20.30 -3.94
N ALA A 353 -7.38 20.69 -2.67
CA ALA A 353 -6.22 21.20 -1.92
C ALA A 353 -5.55 20.08 -1.11
N VAL A 354 -4.28 19.81 -1.38
CA VAL A 354 -3.51 18.70 -0.78
C VAL A 354 -2.76 19.15 0.47
N VAL A 355 -3.17 18.60 1.61
CA VAL A 355 -2.62 18.90 2.94
C VAL A 355 -1.76 17.72 3.40
N GLY A 356 -0.55 17.97 3.91
CA GLY A 356 0.32 16.97 4.55
C GLY A 356 0.83 15.78 3.71
N ALA A 357 0.26 15.50 2.54
CA ALA A 357 0.64 14.36 1.70
C ALA A 357 2.02 14.56 1.05
N ALA A 358 2.76 13.47 0.85
CA ALA A 358 4.05 13.48 0.15
C ALA A 358 3.85 13.19 -1.34
N VAL A 359 4.69 13.75 -2.21
CA VAL A 359 4.67 13.40 -3.63
C VAL A 359 5.31 12.02 -3.84
N CYS A 360 4.77 11.23 -4.76
CA CYS A 360 5.28 9.89 -5.11
C CYS A 360 5.08 9.60 -6.60
N ALA A 361 5.55 8.44 -7.07
CA ALA A 361 5.31 8.01 -8.44
C ALA A 361 3.83 7.64 -8.64
N ASN A 362 3.27 7.97 -9.80
CA ASN A 362 1.92 7.51 -10.17
C ASN A 362 1.91 6.06 -10.67
N ARG A 363 0.74 5.57 -11.10
CA ARG A 363 0.62 4.19 -11.60
C ARG A 363 1.42 3.92 -12.88
N TRP A 364 1.75 4.96 -13.63
CA TRP A 364 2.55 4.90 -14.85
C TRP A 364 4.07 4.99 -14.59
N GLY A 365 4.48 5.13 -13.33
CA GLY A 365 5.89 5.19 -12.92
C GLY A 365 6.49 6.61 -12.90
N HIS A 366 5.70 7.65 -13.21
CA HIS A 366 6.20 9.03 -13.23
C HIS A 366 6.33 9.60 -11.82
N ALA A 367 7.56 9.84 -11.40
CA ALA A 367 7.87 10.47 -10.11
C ALA A 367 7.19 11.84 -9.96
N GLY A 368 6.58 12.09 -8.80
CA GLY A 368 5.97 13.38 -8.48
C GLY A 368 4.58 13.61 -9.08
N GLN A 369 3.95 12.57 -9.63
CA GLN A 369 2.63 12.66 -10.27
C GLN A 369 1.49 11.98 -9.49
N ALA A 370 1.74 11.54 -8.26
CA ALA A 370 0.72 11.08 -7.32
C ALA A 370 1.04 11.55 -5.90
N TYR A 371 0.09 11.39 -4.98
CA TYR A 371 0.30 11.73 -3.57
C TYR A 371 0.15 10.52 -2.65
N ASP A 372 1.11 10.39 -1.73
CA ASP A 372 1.13 9.43 -0.63
C ASP A 372 0.52 10.06 0.62
N TYR A 373 -0.53 9.41 1.13
CA TYR A 373 -1.36 9.85 2.26
C TYR A 373 -1.06 9.10 3.56
N THR A 374 0.05 8.35 3.62
CA THR A 374 0.48 7.60 4.81
C THR A 374 0.74 8.52 5.99
N ARG A 375 1.21 9.75 5.74
CA ARG A 375 1.47 10.73 6.80
C ARG A 375 0.19 11.08 7.54
N TYR A 376 0.27 11.06 8.87
CA TYR A 376 -0.87 11.39 9.71
C TYR A 376 -1.46 12.75 9.36
N GLY A 377 -2.79 12.79 9.21
CA GLY A 377 -3.51 14.01 8.90
C GLY A 377 -3.41 14.50 7.45
N SER A 378 -2.60 13.85 6.60
CA SER A 378 -2.56 14.18 5.18
C SER A 378 -3.92 13.96 4.51
N ARG A 379 -4.33 14.71 3.49
CA ARG A 379 -5.62 14.54 2.79
C ARG A 379 -5.67 15.45 1.57
N ALA A 380 -6.61 15.19 0.65
CA ALA A 380 -7.00 16.18 -0.34
C ALA A 380 -8.41 16.69 -0.04
N ARG A 381 -8.56 18.01 0.12
CA ARG A 381 -9.82 18.68 0.43
C ARG A 381 -10.52 19.06 -0.86
N VAL A 382 -11.79 18.67 -0.99
CA VAL A 382 -12.61 18.94 -2.16
C VAL A 382 -13.93 19.60 -1.75
N ALA A 383 -14.45 20.46 -2.61
CA ALA A 383 -15.84 20.89 -2.57
C ALA A 383 -16.54 20.30 -3.79
N MET A 384 -17.70 19.69 -3.58
CA MET A 384 -18.50 18.98 -4.59
C MET A 384 -19.92 19.57 -4.63
N PRO A 385 -20.72 19.30 -5.69
CA PRO A 385 -22.14 19.58 -5.66
C PRO A 385 -22.80 19.02 -4.39
N ASP A 386 -23.71 19.80 -3.80
CA ASP A 386 -24.40 19.43 -2.56
C ASP A 386 -25.45 18.33 -2.75
N GLU A 387 -25.95 18.14 -3.97
CA GLU A 387 -27.01 17.19 -4.28
C GLU A 387 -26.66 16.38 -5.53
N MET A 388 -26.74 15.06 -5.42
CA MET A 388 -26.57 14.10 -6.50
C MET A 388 -27.67 13.03 -6.41
N ASP A 389 -28.08 12.48 -7.55
CA ASP A 389 -29.15 11.48 -7.60
C ASP A 389 -28.62 10.07 -7.39
N ASN A 390 -27.48 9.76 -8.02
CA ASN A 390 -26.74 8.50 -7.86
C ASN A 390 -25.27 8.82 -7.59
N LEU A 391 -24.49 7.81 -7.18
CA LEU A 391 -23.08 8.01 -6.92
C LEU A 391 -22.26 6.85 -7.45
N SER A 392 -21.26 7.15 -8.29
CA SER A 392 -20.14 6.26 -8.52
C SER A 392 -18.83 6.96 -8.17
N MET A 393 -17.97 6.26 -7.44
CA MET A 393 -16.62 6.71 -7.16
C MET A 393 -15.64 5.64 -7.62
N VAL A 394 -14.57 6.07 -8.28
CA VAL A 394 -13.50 5.21 -8.77
C VAL A 394 -12.17 5.82 -8.37
N CYS A 395 -11.24 5.01 -7.87
CA CYS A 395 -9.88 5.48 -7.65
C CYS A 395 -8.83 4.42 -7.98
N TRP A 396 -7.69 4.90 -8.48
CA TRP A 396 -6.45 4.12 -8.50
C TRP A 396 -5.71 4.37 -7.19
N VAL A 397 -5.57 3.32 -6.39
CA VAL A 397 -4.99 3.36 -5.04
C VAL A 397 -3.90 2.31 -4.90
N ARG A 398 -2.80 2.70 -4.25
CA ARG A 398 -1.72 1.81 -3.85
C ARG A 398 -1.72 1.70 -2.34
N ILE A 399 -2.02 0.53 -1.80
CA ILE A 399 -2.14 0.32 -0.36
C ILE A 399 -0.87 -0.37 0.12
N ASN A 400 -0.17 0.19 1.12
CA ASN A 400 1.02 -0.42 1.68
C ASN A 400 0.66 -1.39 2.83
N SER A 401 -0.36 -1.07 3.62
CA SER A 401 -0.94 -2.01 4.59
C SER A 401 -2.29 -1.52 5.09
N LEU A 402 -3.10 -2.45 5.63
CA LEU A 402 -4.36 -2.14 6.33
C LEU A 402 -4.16 -2.16 7.84
N SER A 403 -3.30 -1.29 8.37
CA SER A 403 -2.97 -1.27 9.80
C SER A 403 -4.07 -0.66 10.68
N ASN A 404 -4.89 0.23 10.13
CA ASN A 404 -5.95 0.93 10.85
C ASN A 404 -7.28 0.18 10.78
N LEU A 405 -8.14 0.34 11.80
CA LEU A 405 -9.51 -0.23 11.82
C LEU A 405 -10.32 0.21 10.58
N PHE A 406 -10.11 1.44 10.16
CA PHE A 406 -10.63 1.99 8.91
C PHE A 406 -9.52 2.70 8.16
N ASN A 407 -9.45 2.50 6.85
CA ASN A 407 -8.48 3.11 5.95
C ASN A 407 -9.32 3.88 4.92
N SER A 408 -9.35 5.20 5.02
CA SER A 408 -10.31 5.99 4.26
C SER A 408 -9.91 6.15 2.79
N LEU A 409 -10.92 6.22 1.92
CA LEU A 409 -10.76 6.53 0.50
C LEU A 409 -11.44 7.87 0.19
N PHE A 410 -12.67 8.04 0.69
CA PHE A 410 -13.45 9.27 0.56
C PHE A 410 -14.43 9.44 1.72
N LEU A 411 -14.39 10.60 2.37
CA LEU A 411 -15.25 10.93 3.52
C LEU A 411 -15.76 12.37 3.42
N THR A 412 -17.07 12.57 3.54
CA THR A 412 -17.67 13.90 3.69
C THR A 412 -17.37 14.54 5.05
N ASP A 413 -17.45 15.86 5.12
CA ASP A 413 -17.48 16.57 6.39
C ASP A 413 -18.77 16.24 7.15
N GLY A 414 -18.64 15.60 8.30
CA GLY A 414 -19.78 15.15 9.10
C GLY A 414 -20.40 13.83 8.60
N HIS A 415 -21.48 13.46 9.27
CA HIS A 415 -22.17 12.19 9.07
C HIS A 415 -23.69 12.37 9.20
N ASP A 416 -24.18 13.39 8.50
CA ASP A 416 -25.59 13.78 8.37
C ASP A 416 -26.26 12.98 7.24
N GLU A 417 -27.58 13.09 7.14
CA GLU A 417 -28.37 12.38 6.13
C GLU A 417 -27.87 12.62 4.69
N GLY A 418 -27.89 11.55 3.88
CA GLY A 418 -27.43 11.52 2.50
C GLY A 418 -25.92 11.53 2.31
N LYS A 419 -25.12 11.66 3.38
CA LYS A 419 -23.66 11.75 3.26
C LYS A 419 -22.99 10.38 3.05
N PRO A 420 -22.20 10.19 1.97
CA PRO A 420 -21.51 8.94 1.68
C PRO A 420 -20.13 8.85 2.36
N HIS A 421 -19.81 7.68 2.92
CA HIS A 421 -18.49 7.35 3.47
C HIS A 421 -17.95 6.08 2.79
N TRP A 422 -16.73 6.13 2.26
CA TRP A 422 -16.07 5.05 1.54
C TRP A 422 -14.66 4.78 2.07
N GLN A 423 -14.43 3.56 2.55
CA GLN A 423 -13.24 3.17 3.32
C GLN A 423 -12.95 1.66 3.14
N ILE A 424 -11.84 1.18 3.70
CA ILE A 424 -11.48 -0.24 3.77
C ILE A 424 -11.23 -0.61 5.24
N GLN A 425 -11.79 -1.72 5.69
CA GLN A 425 -11.57 -2.22 7.04
C GLN A 425 -10.22 -2.91 7.18
N LYS A 426 -9.72 -3.04 8.42
CA LYS A 426 -8.49 -3.80 8.74
C LYS A 426 -8.49 -5.24 8.19
N ASP A 427 -9.67 -5.84 8.06
CA ASP A 427 -9.86 -7.20 7.55
C ASP A 427 -10.04 -7.27 6.03
N GLY A 428 -9.67 -6.23 5.30
CA GLY A 428 -9.67 -6.22 3.83
C GLY A 428 -11.01 -5.97 3.17
N ARG A 429 -12.11 -5.84 3.92
CA ARG A 429 -13.43 -5.54 3.35
C ARG A 429 -13.59 -4.07 3.01
N ILE A 430 -14.12 -3.77 1.82
CA ILE A 430 -14.58 -2.42 1.47
C ILE A 430 -15.80 -2.10 2.35
N PHE A 431 -15.78 -0.91 2.94
CA PHE A 431 -16.85 -0.30 3.71
C PHE A 431 -17.45 0.83 2.87
N PHE A 432 -18.72 0.74 2.52
CA PHE A 432 -19.46 1.88 1.96
C PHE A 432 -20.78 2.09 2.69
N SER A 433 -21.16 3.34 2.87
CA SER A 433 -22.46 3.68 3.42
C SER A 433 -22.91 5.06 2.97
N VAL A 434 -24.21 5.22 2.80
CA VAL A 434 -24.88 6.53 2.74
C VAL A 434 -25.74 6.66 3.98
N LYS A 435 -25.57 7.75 4.72
CA LYS A 435 -26.30 7.94 5.98
C LYS A 435 -27.79 8.12 5.72
N HIS A 436 -28.61 7.17 6.15
CA HIS A 436 -30.07 7.28 6.07
C HIS A 436 -30.65 7.96 7.32
N PRO A 437 -31.86 8.56 7.24
CA PRO A 437 -32.54 9.13 8.40
C PRO A 437 -32.73 8.08 9.50
N HIS A 438 -32.59 8.51 10.76
CA HIS A 438 -32.79 7.64 11.89
C HIS A 438 -34.28 7.35 12.10
N ARG A 439 -34.70 6.08 11.99
CA ARG A 439 -36.07 5.66 12.31
C ARG A 439 -36.22 5.48 13.82
N LYS A 440 -37.01 6.38 14.45
CA LYS A 440 -37.34 6.32 15.89
C LYS A 440 -37.87 4.93 16.27
N GLY A 441 -37.34 4.35 17.35
CA GLY A 441 -37.73 3.02 17.84
C GLY A 441 -36.94 1.85 17.24
N THR A 442 -35.93 2.11 16.42
CA THR A 442 -35.05 1.08 15.85
C THR A 442 -33.59 1.27 16.28
N SER A 443 -32.79 0.20 16.29
CA SER A 443 -31.34 0.27 16.49
C SER A 443 -30.57 0.65 15.22
N TRP A 444 -31.26 0.81 14.09
CA TRP A 444 -30.66 1.14 12.79
C TRP A 444 -30.15 2.58 12.80
N ARG A 445 -28.85 2.73 13.04
CA ARG A 445 -28.15 4.02 13.02
C ARG A 445 -27.47 4.30 11.69
N GLN A 446 -27.18 3.26 10.92
CA GLN A 446 -26.49 3.28 9.63
C GLN A 446 -26.60 1.90 8.99
N THR A 447 -26.74 1.86 7.67
CA THR A 447 -26.58 0.64 6.87
C THR A 447 -25.24 0.72 6.17
N VAL A 448 -24.43 -0.32 6.32
CA VAL A 448 -23.11 -0.43 5.71
C VAL A 448 -23.16 -1.60 4.74
N PHE A 449 -22.69 -1.36 3.52
CA PHE A 449 -22.57 -2.34 2.45
C PHE A 449 -21.11 -2.79 2.40
N TYR A 450 -20.86 -4.05 2.73
CA TYR A 450 -19.52 -4.61 2.81
C TYR A 450 -19.20 -5.44 1.57
N SER A 451 -17.99 -5.33 1.04
CA SER A 451 -17.51 -6.38 0.14
C SER A 451 -17.12 -7.64 0.94
N PRO A 452 -16.92 -8.79 0.27
CA PRO A 452 -16.03 -9.85 0.76
C PRO A 452 -14.64 -9.28 1.07
N ASP A 453 -13.82 -10.06 1.77
CA ASP A 453 -12.39 -9.71 1.90
C ASP A 453 -11.75 -9.68 0.51
N ILE A 454 -11.18 -8.53 0.16
CA ILE A 454 -10.51 -8.31 -1.13
C ILE A 454 -8.99 -8.15 -0.97
N TRP A 455 -8.48 -8.08 0.26
CA TRP A 455 -7.07 -7.80 0.51
C TRP A 455 -6.26 -9.08 0.57
N ARG A 456 -5.11 -9.09 -0.09
CA ARG A 456 -4.09 -10.13 0.11
C ARG A 456 -2.74 -9.45 0.31
N ASP A 457 -1.86 -10.07 1.09
CA ASP A 457 -0.56 -9.48 1.41
C ASP A 457 0.29 -9.23 0.15
N GLU A 458 0.09 -10.02 -0.91
CA GLU A 458 0.76 -9.82 -2.21
C GLU A 458 0.30 -8.56 -2.95
N MET A 459 -0.82 -7.93 -2.54
CA MET A 459 -1.29 -6.66 -3.10
C MET A 459 -0.61 -5.45 -2.45
N SER A 460 0.18 -5.66 -1.39
CA SER A 460 0.91 -4.61 -0.70
C SER A 460 1.87 -3.89 -1.64
N GLY A 461 1.66 -2.58 -1.80
CA GLY A 461 2.50 -1.73 -2.64
C GLY A 461 2.11 -1.74 -4.12
N GLU A 462 1.06 -2.47 -4.51
CA GLU A 462 0.58 -2.53 -5.90
C GLU A 462 -0.58 -1.56 -6.17
N TRP A 463 -0.62 -1.02 -7.39
CA TRP A 463 -1.72 -0.15 -7.83
C TRP A 463 -2.95 -0.98 -8.18
N ASN A 464 -4.06 -0.67 -7.52
CA ASN A 464 -5.34 -1.33 -7.73
C ASN A 464 -6.43 -0.29 -8.02
N MET A 465 -7.36 -0.64 -8.90
CA MET A 465 -8.53 0.17 -9.16
C MET A 465 -9.70 -0.29 -8.28
N LEU A 466 -10.17 0.56 -7.39
CA LEU A 466 -11.37 0.33 -6.61
C LEU A 466 -12.52 1.16 -7.17
N ALA A 467 -13.73 0.60 -7.17
CA ALA A 467 -14.93 1.37 -7.46
C ALA A 467 -16.10 0.96 -6.57
N VAL A 468 -16.98 1.92 -6.33
CA VAL A 468 -18.29 1.71 -5.71
C VAL A 468 -19.38 2.40 -6.53
N THR A 469 -20.50 1.71 -6.72
CA THR A 469 -21.70 2.26 -7.37
C THR A 469 -22.87 2.22 -6.39
N TYR A 470 -23.55 3.33 -6.19
CA TYR A 470 -24.78 3.48 -5.41
C TYR A 470 -25.89 3.95 -6.35
N ASP A 471 -26.73 3.02 -6.78
CA ASP A 471 -27.89 3.29 -7.62
C ASP A 471 -29.12 3.43 -6.73
N ARG A 472 -29.49 4.69 -6.46
CA ARG A 472 -30.63 5.03 -5.60
C ARG A 472 -31.96 4.65 -6.26
N ARG A 473 -32.03 4.63 -7.59
CA ARG A 473 -33.26 4.36 -8.34
C ARG A 473 -33.53 2.87 -8.48
N ARG A 474 -32.50 2.07 -8.73
CA ARG A 474 -32.59 0.60 -8.75
C ARG A 474 -32.54 0.00 -7.35
N GLY A 475 -32.02 0.74 -6.37
CA GLY A 475 -31.91 0.26 -5.00
C GLY A 475 -30.77 -0.73 -4.86
N GLU A 476 -29.60 -0.44 -5.43
CA GLU A 476 -28.46 -1.38 -5.50
C GLU A 476 -27.14 -0.70 -5.14
N VAL A 477 -26.26 -1.43 -4.45
CA VAL A 477 -24.88 -1.03 -4.17
C VAL A 477 -23.94 -2.12 -4.66
N ALA A 478 -22.93 -1.75 -5.44
CA ALA A 478 -21.93 -2.69 -5.93
C ALA A 478 -20.52 -2.21 -5.64
N HIS A 479 -19.64 -3.17 -5.34
CA HIS A 479 -18.21 -2.94 -5.15
C HIS A 479 -17.42 -3.65 -6.23
N TYR A 480 -16.32 -3.04 -6.66
CA TYR A 480 -15.46 -3.56 -7.72
C TYR A 480 -13.99 -3.47 -7.32
N LEU A 481 -13.23 -4.48 -7.74
CA LEU A 481 -11.76 -4.52 -7.68
C LEU A 481 -11.27 -4.82 -9.09
N ASN A 482 -10.38 -3.97 -9.61
CA ASN A 482 -9.70 -4.16 -10.90
C ASN A 482 -10.68 -4.49 -12.05
N GLY A 483 -11.75 -3.70 -12.16
CA GLY A 483 -12.78 -3.87 -13.19
C GLY A 483 -13.82 -4.97 -12.93
N LYS A 484 -13.57 -5.86 -11.96
CA LYS A 484 -14.47 -6.99 -11.65
C LYS A 484 -15.39 -6.65 -10.49
N GLN A 485 -16.68 -6.93 -10.65
CA GLN A 485 -17.66 -6.82 -9.55
C GLN A 485 -17.39 -7.89 -8.49
N VAL A 486 -17.12 -7.47 -7.26
CA VAL A 486 -16.86 -8.38 -6.13
C VAL A 486 -18.08 -8.57 -5.24
N SER A 487 -19.03 -7.64 -5.28
CA SER A 487 -20.32 -7.77 -4.59
C SER A 487 -21.38 -6.85 -5.18
N MET A 488 -22.64 -7.21 -4.96
CA MET A 488 -23.83 -6.44 -5.29
C MET A 488 -24.88 -6.74 -4.22
N GLU A 489 -25.41 -5.70 -3.58
CA GLU A 489 -26.41 -5.81 -2.53
C GLU A 489 -27.59 -4.87 -2.81
N ALA A 490 -28.80 -5.31 -2.50
CA ALA A 490 -29.98 -4.46 -2.56
C ALA A 490 -29.98 -3.47 -1.38
N ILE A 491 -30.29 -2.20 -1.65
CA ILE A 491 -30.53 -1.17 -0.64
C ILE A 491 -31.86 -1.48 0.05
N PRO A 492 -31.86 -1.79 1.36
CA PRO A 492 -33.11 -2.02 2.07
C PRO A 492 -33.98 -0.76 2.08
N GLU A 493 -35.31 -0.92 2.09
CA GLU A 493 -36.26 0.19 2.11
C GLU A 493 -36.02 1.19 3.27
N HIS A 494 -35.47 0.72 4.39
CA HIS A 494 -35.15 1.59 5.52
C HIS A 494 -33.86 2.40 5.36
N ALA A 495 -33.03 2.04 4.38
CA ALA A 495 -31.72 2.62 4.10
C ALA A 495 -31.71 3.52 2.85
N THR A 496 -32.85 3.68 2.18
CA THR A 496 -32.98 4.60 1.03
C THR A 496 -32.93 6.05 1.49
N VAL A 497 -32.24 6.89 0.74
CA VAL A 497 -32.23 8.35 0.91
C VAL A 497 -32.86 9.03 -0.32
N PRO A 498 -33.39 10.26 -0.19
CA PRO A 498 -33.94 10.99 -1.34
C PRO A 498 -32.86 11.45 -2.32
N LEU A 499 -31.72 11.93 -1.81
CA LEU A 499 -30.57 12.41 -2.56
C LEU A 499 -29.28 12.07 -1.80
N VAL A 500 -28.17 12.01 -2.53
CA VAL A 500 -26.82 11.95 -1.95
C VAL A 500 -26.34 13.38 -1.73
N HIS A 501 -25.76 13.63 -0.55
CA HIS A 501 -25.25 14.94 -0.15
C HIS A 501 -23.74 14.88 0.06
N ILE A 502 -22.95 15.63 -0.71
CA ILE A 502 -21.48 15.65 -0.55
C ILE A 502 -21.00 16.98 0.02
N GLY A 503 -21.07 18.06 -0.76
CA GLY A 503 -20.52 19.36 -0.37
C GLY A 503 -19.02 19.27 -0.07
N SER A 504 -18.60 19.70 1.11
CA SER A 504 -17.20 19.58 1.56
C SER A 504 -16.84 18.14 1.92
N ALA A 505 -15.74 17.63 1.36
CA ALA A 505 -15.26 16.28 1.62
C ALA A 505 -13.72 16.17 1.60
N SER A 506 -13.21 14.99 1.94
CA SER A 506 -11.80 14.63 1.89
C SER A 506 -11.58 13.31 1.17
N ILE A 507 -10.55 13.27 0.32
CA ILE A 507 -9.96 12.05 -0.24
C ILE A 507 -8.85 11.57 0.71
N ALA A 508 -8.71 10.24 0.82
CA ALA A 508 -7.78 9.49 1.67
C ALA A 508 -8.05 9.59 3.18
N ASN A 509 -7.90 10.74 3.83
CA ASN A 509 -8.04 10.81 5.29
C ASN A 509 -9.10 11.83 5.71
N TRP A 510 -9.55 11.74 6.96
CA TRP A 510 -10.60 12.59 7.51
C TRP A 510 -10.16 13.29 8.80
N ALA A 511 -10.82 14.40 9.11
CA ALA A 511 -10.61 15.12 10.36
C ALA A 511 -11.42 14.47 11.49
N ASP A 512 -10.84 14.49 12.68
CA ASP A 512 -11.34 13.97 13.97
C ASP A 512 -12.88 13.85 14.09
N PRO A 513 -13.46 12.65 14.36
CA PRO A 513 -14.88 12.53 14.65
C PRO A 513 -15.24 13.34 15.90
N MET A 514 -16.05 14.39 15.75
CA MET A 514 -16.52 15.26 16.85
C MET A 514 -17.28 14.55 17.99
N TYR A 515 -17.50 13.24 17.89
CA TYR A 515 -18.34 12.44 18.79
C TYR A 515 -17.61 11.28 19.49
N ARG A 516 -16.33 11.02 19.17
CA ARG A 516 -15.50 10.00 19.82
C ARG A 516 -14.03 10.39 19.78
N THR A 517 -13.29 10.08 20.84
CA THR A 517 -11.89 10.47 21.03
C THR A 517 -10.95 9.27 21.18
N ASP A 518 -11.43 8.04 21.02
CA ASP A 518 -10.58 6.83 21.08
C ASP A 518 -9.71 6.71 19.81
N GLU A 519 -8.38 6.76 19.99
CA GLU A 519 -7.38 6.85 18.91
C GLU A 519 -7.53 5.74 17.85
N GLU A 520 -7.85 4.51 18.28
CA GLU A 520 -8.07 3.37 17.37
C GLU A 520 -9.25 3.59 16.40
N PHE A 521 -10.27 4.35 16.81
CA PHE A 521 -11.46 4.63 16.01
C PHE A 521 -11.35 5.94 15.20
N THR A 522 -10.60 6.91 15.72
CA THR A 522 -10.43 8.22 15.09
C THR A 522 -9.37 8.21 14.00
N CYS A 523 -8.35 7.34 14.12
CA CYS A 523 -7.36 7.16 13.05
C CYS A 523 -7.99 6.41 11.87
N ARG A 524 -8.23 7.13 10.78
CA ARG A 524 -8.79 6.59 9.53
C ARG A 524 -7.82 6.73 8.36
N ASN A 525 -6.54 6.88 8.66
CA ASN A 525 -5.56 7.24 7.65
C ASN A 525 -5.36 6.09 6.66
N LEU A 526 -5.33 6.43 5.39
CA LEU A 526 -4.85 5.57 4.32
C LEU A 526 -3.35 5.42 4.46
N ASN A 527 -2.87 4.21 4.69
CA ASN A 527 -1.46 3.88 4.50
C ASN A 527 -1.23 3.50 3.03
N GLY A 528 -1.00 4.52 2.20
CA GLY A 528 -0.96 4.33 0.75
C GLY A 528 -0.99 5.62 -0.04
N ALA A 529 -1.05 5.48 -1.36
CA ALA A 529 -1.08 6.57 -2.33
C ALA A 529 -2.31 6.50 -3.24
N ILE A 530 -2.75 7.66 -3.75
CA ILE A 530 -3.80 7.76 -4.78
C ILE A 530 -3.23 8.55 -5.96
N ASP A 531 -3.44 8.01 -7.15
CA ASP A 531 -3.02 8.62 -8.42
C ASP A 531 -4.16 9.43 -9.05
N GLU A 532 -5.31 8.78 -9.26
CA GLU A 532 -6.46 9.36 -9.96
C GLU A 532 -7.76 9.00 -9.24
N PHE A 533 -8.69 9.95 -9.19
CA PHE A 533 -9.99 9.79 -8.51
C PHE A 533 -11.11 10.39 -9.36
N LEU A 534 -12.12 9.58 -9.71
CA LEU A 534 -13.28 9.97 -10.51
C LEU A 534 -14.55 9.87 -9.68
N ILE A 535 -15.45 10.86 -9.84
CA ILE A 535 -16.76 10.90 -9.17
C ILE A 535 -17.85 11.20 -10.20
N PHE A 536 -18.89 10.38 -10.21
CA PHE A 536 -20.03 10.49 -11.13
C PHE A 536 -21.34 10.70 -10.38
N ASP A 537 -22.18 11.61 -10.86
CA ASP A 537 -23.62 11.69 -10.56
C ASP A 537 -24.37 10.71 -11.48
N GLY A 538 -24.16 9.44 -11.20
CA GLY A 538 -24.63 8.34 -12.02
C GLY A 538 -24.08 7.02 -11.51
N ALA A 539 -24.89 5.97 -11.56
CA ALA A 539 -24.42 4.63 -11.28
C ALA A 539 -23.77 4.05 -12.55
N LEU A 540 -22.45 3.87 -12.52
CA LEU A 540 -21.74 3.12 -13.55
C LEU A 540 -22.20 1.66 -13.56
N THR A 541 -22.33 1.09 -14.76
CA THR A 541 -22.60 -0.34 -14.91
C THR A 541 -21.32 -1.16 -14.70
N ALA A 542 -21.45 -2.47 -14.48
CA ALA A 542 -20.28 -3.36 -14.43
C ALA A 542 -19.43 -3.30 -15.70
N ASN A 543 -20.06 -3.10 -16.88
CA ASN A 543 -19.35 -2.92 -18.15
C ASN A 543 -18.60 -1.59 -18.20
N ASP A 544 -19.19 -0.50 -17.68
CA ASP A 544 -18.51 0.80 -17.60
C ASP A 544 -17.24 0.69 -16.72
N VAL A 545 -17.35 0.05 -15.55
CA VAL A 545 -16.22 -0.14 -14.63
C VAL A 545 -15.15 -1.06 -15.23
N ALA A 546 -15.55 -2.15 -15.89
CA ALA A 546 -14.62 -3.04 -16.60
C ALA A 546 -13.90 -2.32 -17.74
N ARG A 547 -14.62 -1.50 -18.53
CA ARG A 547 -14.04 -0.67 -19.60
C ARG A 547 -13.04 0.33 -19.03
N LEU A 548 -13.44 1.07 -17.99
CA LEU A 548 -12.59 2.05 -17.33
C LEU A 548 -11.28 1.41 -16.83
N TYR A 549 -11.36 0.22 -16.21
CA TYR A 549 -10.16 -0.54 -15.82
C TYR A 549 -9.30 -0.93 -17.03
N ALA A 550 -9.91 -1.53 -18.05
CA ALA A 550 -9.20 -2.01 -19.24
C ALA A 550 -8.50 -0.88 -20.02
N GLU A 551 -9.04 0.35 -19.97
CA GLU A 551 -8.45 1.53 -20.61
C GLU A 551 -7.39 2.22 -19.73
N SER A 552 -7.51 2.14 -18.40
CA SER A 552 -6.69 2.91 -17.46
C SER A 552 -5.61 2.11 -16.72
N SER A 553 -5.54 0.79 -16.93
CA SER A 553 -4.53 -0.10 -16.34
C SER A 553 -3.21 -0.12 -17.11
N VAL A 554 -2.11 -0.33 -16.40
CA VAL A 554 -0.76 -0.52 -16.99
C VAL A 554 -0.64 -1.80 -17.84
N GLY A 555 -1.61 -2.70 -17.76
CA GLY A 555 -1.57 -4.04 -18.37
C GLY A 555 -1.06 -5.09 -17.39
N GLU A 556 -1.41 -6.36 -17.65
CA GLU A 556 -0.85 -7.55 -16.97
C GLU A 556 0.42 -8.06 -17.68
#